data_AF-A0AA87Z949-F1
#
_entry.id   AF-A0AA87Z949-F1
#
_cell.length_a   1.000
_cell.length_b   1.000
_cell.length_c   1.000
_cell.angle_alpha   90.00
_cell.angle_beta   90.00
_cell.angle_gamma   90.00
#
_symmetry.space_group_name_H-M   'P 1'
#
loop_
_entity.id
_entity.type
_entity.pdbx_description
1 polymer ?
#
loop_
_entity_poly.entity_id
_entity_poly.type
_entity_poly.pdbx_seq_one_letter_code
_entity_poly.pdbx_strand_id
1 'polypeptide(L)' 'MVAKKPRIVIIGAGMAGLTAASKLHTCRSPAAATAPFEVVVVEGGTRVGGEDKHVGVWR' A
#
# COMPACT_ATOMS: atom_id res chain seq x y z
N MET A 1 16.98 7.47 21.21
CA MET A 1 15.51 7.35 21.05
C MET A 1 15.25 6.33 19.94
N VAL A 2 14.57 5.21 20.21
CA VAL A 2 14.17 4.27 19.15
C VAL A 2 13.14 5.00 18.27
N ALA A 3 13.56 5.46 17.10
CA ALA A 3 12.65 6.02 16.12
C ALA A 3 11.74 4.90 15.62
N LYS A 4 10.48 4.89 16.07
CA LYS A 4 9.51 3.91 15.61
C LYS A 4 9.23 4.18 14.14
N LYS A 5 9.41 3.15 13.32
CA LYS A 5 9.16 3.23 11.87
C LYS A 5 7.71 3.68 11.63
N PRO A 6 7.47 4.78 10.90
CA PRO A 6 6.11 5.21 10.60
C PRO A 6 5.37 4.12 9.81
N ARG A 7 4.12 3.85 10.18
CA ARG A 7 3.27 2.82 9.58
C ARG A 7 2.09 3.48 8.88
N ILE A 8 1.89 3.15 7.62
CA ILE A 8 0.75 3.58 6.81
C ILE A 8 -0.13 2.34 6.59
N VAL A 9 -1.38 2.41 7.04
CA VAL A 9 -2.35 1.33 6.87
C VAL A 9 -3.41 1.78 5.87
N ILE A 10 -3.55 1.04 4.78
CA ILE A 10 -4.57 1.24 3.76
C ILE A 10 -5.65 0.19 3.99
N ILE A 11 -6.88 0.63 4.24
CA ILE A 11 -8.04 -0.24 4.42
C ILE A 11 -8.80 -0.26 3.09
N GLY A 12 -8.91 -1.43 2.48
CA GLY A 12 -9.44 -1.62 1.14
C GLY A 12 -8.35 -2.00 0.13
N ALA A 13 -8.24 -3.27 -0.25
CA ALA A 13 -7.38 -3.76 -1.34
C ALA A 13 -8.09 -3.73 -2.71
N GLY A 14 -8.86 -2.67 -2.95
CA GLY A 14 -9.39 -2.38 -4.28
C GLY A 14 -8.41 -1.61 -5.15
N MET A 15 -8.91 -1.16 -6.31
CA MET A 15 -8.20 -0.31 -7.26
C MET A 15 -7.49 0.90 -6.64
N ALA A 16 -8.20 1.62 -5.77
CA ALA A 16 -7.69 2.81 -5.12
C ALA A 16 -6.59 2.47 -4.10
N GLY A 17 -6.80 1.42 -3.30
CA GLY A 17 -5.86 1.01 -2.25
C GLY A 17 -4.55 0.46 -2.82
N LEU A 18 -4.61 -0.37 -3.85
CA LEU A 18 -3.41 -0.87 -4.54
C LEU A 18 -2.64 0.26 -5.23
N THR A 19 -3.34 1.22 -5.84
CA THR A 19 -2.70 2.39 -6.46
C THR A 19 -2.00 3.26 -5.42
N ALA A 20 -2.64 3.50 -4.27
CA ALA A 20 -2.03 4.23 -3.17
C ALA A 20 -0.79 3.50 -2.63
N ALA A 21 -0.86 2.19 -2.43
CA ALA A 21 0.28 1.38 -2.00
C ALA A 21 1.44 1.44 -3.02
N SER A 22 1.14 1.34 -4.32
CA SER A 22 2.12 1.44 -5.40
C SER A 22 2.77 2.83 -5.47
N LYS A 23 1.99 3.90 -5.33
CA LYS A 23 2.53 5.27 -5.26
C LYS A 23 3.39 5.47 -4.02
N LEU A 24 2.97 4.99 -2.85
CA LEU A 24 3.78 5.07 -1.64
C LEU A 24 5.09 4.27 -1.76
N HIS A 25 5.07 3.13 -2.45
CA HIS A 25 6.27 2.35 -2.72
C HIS A 25 7.24 3.08 -3.66
N THR A 26 6.73 3.74 -4.71
CA THR A 26 7.55 4.45 -5.71
C THR A 26 7.99 5.85 -5.26
N CYS A 27 7.17 6.56 -4.48
CA CYS A 27 7.51 7.84 -3.85
C CYS A 27 8.52 7.71 -2.70
N ARG A 28 9.02 6.50 -2.42
CA ARG A 28 10.13 6.27 -1.50
C ARG A 28 11.40 6.91 -2.07
N SER A 29 11.55 8.20 -1.79
CA SER A 29 12.68 9.00 -2.24
C SER A 29 13.98 8.55 -1.54
N PRO A 30 15.08 8.33 -2.28
CA PRO A 30 16.39 8.04 -1.69
C PRO A 30 16.96 9.23 -0.89
N ALA A 31 16.45 10.46 -1.08
CA ALA A 31 16.83 11.64 -0.29
C ALA A 31 16.09 11.72 1.07
N ALA A 32 14.98 10.99 1.24
CA ALA A 32 14.22 10.85 2.49
C ALA A 32 14.55 9.51 3.21
N ALA A 33 15.73 8.96 2.94
CA ALA A 33 16.21 7.66 3.44
C ALA A 33 16.35 7.55 4.97
N THR A 34 16.12 8.62 5.72
CA THR A 34 16.24 8.66 7.18
C THR A 34 15.07 8.05 7.94
N ALA A 35 13.94 7.77 7.28
CA ALA A 35 12.85 7.00 7.89
C ALA A 35 12.08 6.21 6.84
N PRO A 36 12.50 4.96 6.51
CA PRO A 36 11.63 4.09 5.71
C PRO A 36 10.30 3.97 6.45
N PHE A 37 9.15 4.10 5.79
CA PHE A 37 7.85 3.74 6.38
C PHE A 37 7.48 2.31 5.98
N GLU A 38 6.56 1.71 6.74
CA GLU A 38 5.96 0.41 6.44
C GLU A 38 4.55 0.64 5.89
N VAL A 39 4.20 0.01 4.77
CA VAL A 39 2.85 0.08 4.19
C VAL A 39 2.18 -1.28 4.38
N VAL A 40 0.98 -1.26 4.95
CA VAL A 40 0.14 -2.46 5.11
C VAL A 40 -1.18 -2.19 4.42
N VAL A 41 -1.62 -3.11 3.56
CA VAL A 41 -2.94 -3.07 2.95
C VAL A 41 -3.79 -4.16 3.60
N VAL A 42 -4.98 -3.80 4.09
CA VAL A 42 -5.91 -4.72 4.75
C VAL A 42 -7.21 -4.73 3.95
N GLU A 43 -7.75 -5.92 3.70
CA GLU A 43 -9.05 -6.11 3.03
C GLU A 43 -9.95 -6.99 3.88
N GLY A 44 -11.24 -6.66 3.95
CA GLY A 44 -12.23 -7.45 4.70
C GLY A 44 -12.71 -8.70 3.96
N GLY A 45 -12.49 -8.77 2.65
CA GLY A 45 -12.82 -9.91 1.79
C GLY A 45 -11.66 -10.88 1.57
N THR A 46 -11.98 -12.04 1.01
CA THR A 46 -10.99 -13.08 0.63
C THR A 46 -10.33 -12.83 -0.72
N ARG A 47 -10.68 -11.74 -1.41
CA ARG A 47 -10.19 -11.38 -2.75
C ARG A 47 -9.75 -9.92 -2.78
N VAL A 48 -8.63 -9.67 -3.46
CA VAL A 48 -8.12 -8.35 -3.82
C VAL A 48 -8.80 -7.85 -5.10
N GLY A 49 -9.17 -6.56 -5.16
CA GLY A 49 -9.84 -5.95 -6.33
C GLY A 49 -11.07 -5.10 -5.98
N GLY A 50 -11.57 -5.18 -4.75
CA GLY A 50 -12.79 -4.48 -4.34
C GLY A 50 -14.03 -5.06 -5.03
N GLU A 51 -14.95 -4.20 -5.48
CA GLU A 51 -16.19 -4.61 -6.14
C GLU A 51 -15.99 -5.07 -7.60
N ASP A 52 -14.78 -4.91 -8.16
CA ASP A 52 -14.47 -5.39 -9.50
C ASP A 52 -14.22 -6.92 -9.49
N LYS A 53 -15.04 -7.65 -10.25
CA LYS A 53 -14.99 -9.11 -10.34
C LYS A 53 -14.05 -9.60 -11.44
N HIS A 54 -13.49 -8.71 -12.26
CA HIS A 54 -12.52 -9.09 -13.28
C HIS A 54 -11.15 -9.39 -12.66
N VAL A 55 -10.72 -10.65 -12.78
CA VAL A 55 -9.36 -11.08 -12.44
C VAL A 55 -8.44 -10.68 -13.59
N GLY A 56 -8.19 -9.38 -13.72
CA GLY A 56 -7.30 -8.79 -14.73
C GLY A 56 -5.87 -8.70 -14.22
N VAL A 57 -4.91 -9.15 -15.02
CA VAL A 57 -3.47 -9.06 -14.77
C VAL A 57 -3.05 -7.59 -14.61
N TRP A 58 -2.66 -7.22 -13.39
CA TRP A 58 -1.97 -5.96 -13.10
C TRP A 58 -0.53 -6.08 -13.62
N ARG A 59 -0.26 -5.51 -14.80
CA ARG A 59 1.09 -5.41 -15.38
C ARG A 59 1.74 -4.08 -15.03
#